data_AF-A0A7R9L586-F1
#
_entry.id   AF-A0A7R9L586-F1
#
_cell.length_a   1.000
_cell.length_b   1.000
_cell.length_c   1.000
_cell.angle_alpha   90.00
_cell.angle_beta   90.00
_cell.angle_gamma   90.00
#
_symmetry.space_group_name_H-M   'P 1'
#
loop_
_entity.id
_entity.type
_entity.pdbx_description
1 polymer ?
#
loop_
_entity_poly.entity_id
_entity_poly.type
_entity_poly.pdbx_seq_one_letter_code
_entity_poly.pdbx_strand_id
1 'polypeptide(L)'
;MQTRLIKNYSLQRLNASENVVQIKTCERLHIYYINSLKLFNECTVSPDVRSVCEKCAKVTKSDMAYPLCCSQRSDREWCQLFLDYTLSQK
;
A
#
# COMPACT_ATOMS: atom_id res chain seq x y z
N MET A 1 35.05 20.27 -24.39
CA MET A 1 33.87 21.14 -24.59
C MET A 1 32.66 20.24 -24.88
N GLN A 2 31.71 20.19 -23.95
CA GLN A 2 30.47 19.43 -24.07
C GLN A 2 29.44 20.24 -24.86
N THR A 3 28.87 19.68 -25.91
CA THR A 3 27.64 20.19 -26.53
C THR A 3 26.58 19.09 -26.47
N ARG A 4 25.68 19.21 -25.49
CA ARG A 4 24.48 18.38 -25.37
C ARG A 4 23.49 18.81 -26.45
N LEU A 5 23.21 17.93 -27.39
CA LEU A 5 22.09 18.07 -28.32
C LEU A 5 20.78 17.89 -27.55
N ILE A 6 20.07 18.99 -27.30
CA ILE A 6 18.69 18.97 -26.80
C ILE A 6 17.82 18.45 -27.96
N LYS A 7 17.39 17.18 -27.89
CA LYS A 7 16.40 16.64 -28.83
C LYS A 7 15.03 17.20 -28.43
N ASN A 8 14.58 18.17 -29.21
CA ASN A 8 13.22 18.71 -29.21
C ASN A 8 12.19 17.58 -29.29
N TYR A 9 11.38 17.41 -28.26
CA TYR A 9 10.19 16.54 -28.30
C TYR A 9 8.97 17.38 -28.68
N SER A 10 8.35 17.02 -29.81
CA SER A 10 7.11 17.58 -30.32
C SER A 10 5.92 17.17 -29.41
N LEU A 11 5.31 18.17 -28.77
CA LEU A 11 4.06 18.03 -28.03
C LEU A 11 2.88 17.92 -29.00
N GLN A 12 2.50 16.71 -29.38
CA GLN A 12 1.19 16.48 -30.00
C GLN A 12 0.13 16.36 -28.90
N ARG A 13 -0.88 17.24 -28.99
CA ARG A 13 -2.01 17.36 -28.05
C ARG A 13 -2.75 16.02 -27.96
N LEU A 14 -2.86 15.46 -26.76
CA LEU A 14 -3.79 14.38 -26.47
C LEU A 14 -5.00 14.97 -25.75
N ASN A 15 -6.16 14.80 -26.37
CA ASN A 15 -7.45 15.26 -25.88
C ASN A 15 -7.82 14.53 -24.58
N ALA A 16 -8.40 15.31 -23.67
CA ALA A 16 -8.88 14.86 -22.37
C ALA A 16 -10.20 14.10 -22.51
N SER A 17 -10.21 12.80 -22.18
CA SER A 17 -11.32 12.14 -21.50
C SER A 17 -10.87 10.76 -20.99
N GLU A 18 -11.24 10.49 -19.74
CA GLU A 18 -11.07 9.25 -18.97
C GLU A 18 -9.74 9.11 -18.20
N ASN A 19 -9.90 9.02 -16.86
CA ASN A 19 -8.89 9.10 -15.81
C ASN A 19 -7.89 7.93 -15.86
N VAL A 20 -6.93 7.96 -16.79
CA VAL A 20 -5.73 7.13 -16.73
C VAL A 20 -4.52 8.02 -16.99
N VAL A 21 -3.85 8.40 -15.90
CA VAL A 21 -2.61 9.18 -15.93
C VAL A 21 -1.51 8.31 -16.54
N GLN A 22 -1.40 8.29 -17.88
CA GLN A 22 -0.30 7.62 -18.59
C GLN A 22 0.97 8.47 -18.48
N ILE A 23 1.65 8.36 -17.33
CA ILE A 23 2.98 8.93 -17.17
C ILE A 23 3.95 8.02 -17.93
N LYS A 24 4.45 8.49 -19.09
CA LYS A 24 5.67 7.92 -19.71
C LYS A 24 6.86 8.19 -18.79
N THR A 25 7.04 7.34 -17.78
CA THR A 25 8.24 7.29 -16.95
C THR A 25 9.18 6.23 -17.50
N CYS A 26 10.48 6.52 -17.45
CA CYS A 26 11.54 5.55 -17.71
C CYS A 26 11.27 4.30 -16.84
N GLU A 27 11.30 3.08 -17.40
CA GLU A 27 10.84 1.83 -16.74
C GLU A 27 11.34 1.64 -15.30
N ARG A 28 12.50 2.21 -14.96
CA ARG A 28 13.10 2.16 -13.62
C ARG A 28 12.37 2.98 -12.54
N LEU A 29 11.69 4.08 -12.89
CA LEU A 29 10.94 4.93 -11.96
C LEU A 29 9.54 4.36 -11.64
N HIS A 30 8.96 3.59 -12.58
CA HIS A 30 7.64 3.02 -12.43
C HIS A 30 7.58 1.96 -11.31
N ILE A 31 8.60 1.11 -11.21
CA ILE A 31 8.69 0.08 -10.14
C ILE A 31 8.81 0.71 -8.76
N TYR A 32 9.61 1.77 -8.61
CA TYR A 32 9.78 2.48 -7.34
C TYR A 32 8.45 3.09 -6.88
N TYR A 33 7.75 3.79 -7.77
CA TYR A 33 6.45 4.42 -7.45
C TYR A 33 5.33 3.40 -7.18
N ILE A 34 5.25 2.31 -7.94
CA ILE A 34 4.27 1.22 -7.72
C ILE A 34 4.51 0.54 -6.37
N ASN A 35 5.78 0.30 -5.98
CA ASN A 35 6.12 -0.25 -4.68
C ASN A 35 5.79 0.72 -3.53
N SER A 36 5.98 2.02 -3.74
CA SER A 36 5.57 3.04 -2.78
C SER A 36 4.04 3.12 -2.61
N LEU A 37 3.27 2.88 -3.67
CA LEU A 37 1.80 2.82 -3.59
C LEU A 37 1.28 1.52 -2.94
N LYS A 38 1.94 0.38 -3.17
CA LYS A 38 1.58 -0.90 -2.53
C LYS A 38 1.85 -0.94 -1.02
N LEU A 39 2.67 -0.02 -0.50
CA LEU A 39 2.99 0.06 0.91
C LEU A 39 1.97 0.86 1.74
N PHE A 40 1.02 1.55 1.10
CA PHE A 40 0.07 2.37 1.82
C PHE A 40 -1.11 1.52 2.32
N ASN A 41 -0.90 0.82 3.42
CA ASN A 41 -1.98 0.20 4.20
C ASN A 41 -2.11 0.88 5.56
N GLU A 42 -3.24 0.64 6.21
CA GLU A 42 -3.56 1.21 7.52
C GLU A 42 -2.52 0.87 8.59
N CYS A 43 -1.87 -0.30 8.50
CA CYS A 43 -0.79 -0.69 9.40
C CYS A 43 0.51 0.10 9.21
N THR A 44 0.68 0.77 8.07
CA THR A 44 1.85 1.64 7.81
C THR A 44 1.62 3.04 8.35
N VAL A 45 0.37 3.49 8.35
CA VAL A 45 -0.03 4.84 8.78
C VAL A 45 -0.35 4.90 10.28
N SER A 46 -0.97 3.84 10.81
CA SER A 46 -1.43 3.78 12.20
C SER A 46 -0.68 2.70 12.98
N PRO A 47 0.19 3.08 13.93
CA PRO A 47 0.91 2.12 14.78
C PRO A 47 -0.03 1.32 15.69
N ASP A 48 -1.17 1.90 16.08
CA ASP A 48 -2.20 1.22 16.89
C ASP A 48 -2.85 0.08 16.11
N VAL A 49 -3.22 0.36 14.86
CA VAL A 49 -3.74 -0.65 13.92
C VAL A 49 -2.71 -1.76 13.72
N ARG A 50 -1.46 -1.40 13.46
CA ARG A 50 -0.37 -2.37 13.30
C ARG A 50 -0.25 -3.28 14.52
N SER A 51 -0.27 -2.71 15.72
CA SER A 51 -0.19 -3.47 16.98
C SER A 51 -1.33 -4.49 17.13
N VAL A 52 -2.56 -4.10 16.78
CA VAL A 52 -3.72 -5.01 16.79
C VAL A 52 -3.52 -6.15 15.77
N CYS A 53 -3.14 -5.82 14.53
CA CYS A 53 -2.98 -6.81 13.48
C CYS A 53 -1.80 -7.78 13.74
N GLU A 54 -0.67 -7.30 14.27
CA GLU A 54 0.46 -8.14 14.68
C GLU A 54 0.07 -9.12 15.79
N LYS A 55 -0.63 -8.64 16.83
CA LYS A 55 -1.13 -9.49 17.91
C LYS A 55 -2.11 -10.53 17.39
N CYS A 56 -3.05 -10.11 16.54
CA CYS A 56 -4.05 -11.01 15.96
C CYS A 56 -3.39 -12.12 15.14
N ALA A 57 -2.43 -11.79 14.28
CA ALA A 57 -1.67 -12.78 13.51
C ALA A 57 -0.88 -13.73 14.40
N LYS A 58 -0.26 -13.21 15.47
CA LYS A 58 0.49 -14.03 16.44
C LYS A 58 -0.40 -15.03 17.17
N VAL A 59 -1.59 -14.62 17.59
CA VAL A 59 -2.52 -15.49 18.35
C VAL A 59 -3.19 -16.50 17.42
N THR A 60 -3.65 -16.08 16.25
CA THR A 60 -4.30 -16.95 15.26
C THR A 60 -3.32 -17.90 14.57
N LYS A 61 -2.03 -17.55 14.52
CA LYS A 61 -0.97 -18.25 13.76
C LYS A 61 -1.29 -18.39 12.27
N SER A 62 -2.07 -17.46 11.73
CA SER A 62 -2.46 -17.42 10.32
C SER A 62 -1.65 -16.38 9.57
N ASP A 63 -0.98 -16.82 8.49
CA ASP A 63 -0.21 -15.93 7.62
C ASP A 63 -1.09 -14.90 6.89
N MET A 64 -2.40 -15.18 6.77
CA MET A 64 -3.37 -14.28 6.14
C MET A 64 -3.98 -13.25 7.11
N ALA A 65 -3.89 -13.48 8.42
CA ALA A 65 -4.54 -12.60 9.40
C ALA A 65 -3.96 -11.17 9.36
N TYR A 66 -2.64 -11.05 9.25
CA TYR A 66 -1.99 -9.74 9.17
C TYR A 66 -2.39 -8.92 7.93
N PRO A 67 -2.20 -9.43 6.68
CA PRO A 67 -2.56 -8.65 5.49
C PRO A 67 -4.06 -8.32 5.43
N LEU A 68 -4.94 -9.24 5.83
CA LEU A 68 -6.38 -8.98 5.86
C LEU A 68 -6.76 -7.88 6.86
N CYS A 69 -6.24 -7.95 8.08
CA CYS A 69 -6.45 -6.94 9.13
C CYS A 69 -5.95 -5.54 8.71
N CYS A 70 -4.82 -5.49 7.99
CA CYS A 70 -4.26 -4.23 7.48
C CYS A 70 -5.03 -3.66 6.28
N SER A 71 -5.76 -4.50 5.53
CA SER A 71 -6.49 -4.10 4.32
C SER A 71 -7.95 -3.74 4.58
N GLN A 72 -8.63 -4.43 5.49
CA GLN A 72 -10.07 -4.28 5.69
C GLN A 72 -10.41 -3.94 7.15
N ARG A 73 -11.31 -2.97 7.33
CA ARG A 73 -11.77 -2.57 8.66
C ARG A 73 -12.56 -3.68 9.37
N SER A 74 -13.38 -4.43 8.65
CA SER A 74 -14.16 -5.54 9.21
C SER A 74 -13.26 -6.62 9.82
N ASP A 75 -12.16 -6.97 9.15
CA ASP A 75 -11.22 -7.98 9.61
C ASP A 75 -10.46 -7.50 10.85
N ARG A 76 -10.21 -6.18 10.94
CA ARG A 76 -9.62 -5.56 12.13
C ARG A 76 -10.56 -5.56 13.33
N GLU A 77 -11.83 -5.25 13.11
CA GLU A 77 -12.85 -5.33 14.17
C GLU A 77 -12.99 -6.77 14.67
N TRP A 78 -12.97 -7.76 13.77
CA TRP A 78 -12.91 -9.18 14.14
C TRP A 78 -11.66 -9.50 14.97
N CYS A 79 -10.49 -9.04 14.53
CA CYS A 79 -9.24 -9.23 15.26
C CYS A 79 -9.30 -8.65 16.67
N GLN A 80 -9.92 -7.48 16.84
CA GLN A 80 -10.05 -6.84 18.14
C GLN A 80 -10.94 -7.66 19.08
N LEU A 81 -12.12 -8.08 18.61
CA LEU A 81 -13.01 -8.97 19.37
C LEU A 81 -12.36 -10.30 19.73
N PHE A 82 -11.62 -10.89 18.79
CA PHE A 82 -10.93 -12.16 19.00
C PHE A 82 -9.80 -12.04 20.04
N LEU A 83 -9.04 -10.95 19.98
CA LEU A 83 -8.00 -10.66 20.97
C LEU A 83 -8.60 -10.40 22.34
N ASP A 84 -9.68 -9.62 22.44
CA ASP A 84 -10.38 -9.34 23.70
C ASP A 84 -10.88 -10.64 24.33
N TYR A 85 -11.48 -11.53 23.54
CA TYR A 85 -11.90 -12.86 24.02
C TYR A 85 -10.72 -13.71 24.48
N THR A 86 -9.63 -13.76 23.70
CA THR A 86 -8.51 -14.68 23.95
C THR A 86 -7.60 -14.20 25.09
N LEU A 87 -7.41 -12.89 25.24
CA LEU A 87 -6.54 -12.31 26.27
C LEU A 87 -7.26 -12.09 27.60
N SER A 88 -8.59 -11.99 27.61
CA SER A 88 -9.37 -11.89 28.87
C SER A 88 -9.45 -13.22 29.64
N GLN A 89 -9.06 -14.34 29.03
CA GLN A 89 -9.06 -15.68 29.64
C GLN A 89 -7.71 -16.06 30.27
N LYS A 90 -6.76 -15.11 30.35
CA LYS A 90 -5.40 -15.32 30.82
C LYS A 90 -5.13 -14.56 32.11
#